data_AF-A0A921LNE5-F1
#
_entry.id   AF-A0A921LNE5-F1
#
_cell.length_a   1.000
_cell.length_b   1.000
_cell.length_c   1.000
_cell.angle_alpha   90.00
_cell.angle_beta   90.00
_cell.angle_gamma   90.00
#
_symmetry.space_group_name_H-M   'P 1'
#
loop_
_entity.id
_entity.type
_entity.pdbx_description
1 polymer ?
#
loop_
_entity_poly.entity_id
_entity_poly.type
_entity_poly.pdbx_seq_one_letter_code
_entity_poly.pdbx_strand_id
1 'polypeptide(L)'
;MKWKIGNTTLDILPPVKRYMNAIERHLRVDRKTRVRIMTELASDFQSRRENGQSDEAIMQELGSPEEVAAEFNAALDDETIQPVSHWRWAFVVLAVLVVAVVLGPDLINRFAATQAESLGVIGGADGPTAIYVTAGPAAGISPWVFLPWLLGCAAAFLLPNWRVPHACKGYGPSLLLSGLGSLPFLLLAVLFVGTCLPHFDELLYAIPLLLGLSAFCGALLSVVVFCWALWARRRAKKTAKQSNEKK
;
A
#
# COMPACT_ATOMS: atom_id res chain seq x y z
N MET A 1 23.40 15.75 -34.06
CA MET A 1 23.21 16.08 -32.63
C MET A 1 23.32 14.78 -31.86
N LYS A 2 24.12 14.73 -30.78
CA LYS A 2 24.31 13.49 -30.01
C LYS A 2 23.19 13.33 -28.98
N TRP A 3 22.44 12.24 -29.06
CA TRP A 3 21.42 11.87 -28.08
C TRP A 3 21.85 10.61 -27.34
N LYS A 4 21.77 10.65 -26.01
CA LYS A 4 22.18 9.56 -25.13
C LYS A 4 20.96 8.83 -24.58
N ILE A 5 20.88 7.54 -24.83
CA ILE A 5 19.86 6.62 -24.30
C ILE A 5 20.57 5.53 -23.52
N GLY A 6 20.41 5.51 -22.20
CA GLY A 6 21.14 4.56 -21.36
C GLY A 6 22.66 4.70 -21.53
N ASN A 7 23.30 3.65 -22.08
CA ASN A 7 24.73 3.59 -22.38
C ASN A 7 25.08 3.93 -23.85
N THR A 8 24.10 4.05 -24.75
CA THR A 8 24.36 4.29 -26.18
C THR A 8 24.19 5.76 -26.54
N THR A 9 25.09 6.26 -27.39
CA THR A 9 25.00 7.61 -27.98
C THR A 9 24.76 7.51 -29.47
N LEU A 10 23.61 8.01 -29.92
CA LEU A 10 23.31 8.13 -31.35
C LEU A 10 23.54 9.56 -31.83
N ASP A 11 24.13 9.67 -33.02
CA ASP A 11 23.99 10.87 -33.84
C ASP A 11 22.65 10.79 -34.56
N ILE A 12 21.65 11.54 -34.11
CA ILE A 12 20.30 11.51 -34.69
C ILE A 12 19.90 12.86 -35.28
N LEU A 13 19.11 12.76 -36.35
CA LEU A 13 18.36 13.87 -36.91
C LEU A 13 17.13 14.19 -36.01
N PRO A 14 16.69 15.46 -35.94
CA PRO A 14 15.48 15.86 -35.20
C PRO A 14 14.21 15.00 -35.43
N PRO A 15 13.87 14.54 -36.66
CA PRO A 15 12.71 13.68 -36.90
C PRO A 15 12.80 12.33 -36.17
N VAL A 16 13.94 11.65 -36.23
CA VAL A 16 14.14 10.36 -35.53
C VAL A 16 14.00 10.50 -34.03
N LYS A 17 14.51 11.60 -33.46
CA LYS A 17 14.33 11.90 -32.04
C LYS A 17 12.85 11.99 -31.66
N ARG A 18 12.03 12.66 -32.50
CA ARG A 18 10.59 12.81 -32.25
C ARG A 18 9.89 11.45 -32.36
N TYR A 19 10.25 10.65 -33.34
CA TYR A 19 9.74 9.29 -33.54
C TYR A 19 10.02 8.40 -32.31
N MET A 20 11.28 8.33 -31.89
CA MET A 20 11.69 7.53 -30.73
C MET A 20 11.04 8.02 -29.42
N ASN A 21 10.88 9.33 -29.24
CA ASN A 21 10.20 9.87 -28.06
C ASN A 21 8.68 9.57 -28.07
N ALA A 22 8.07 9.49 -29.25
CA ALA A 22 6.68 9.05 -29.40
C ALA A 22 6.52 7.57 -29.02
N ILE A 23 7.46 6.71 -29.41
CA ILE A 23 7.50 5.30 -28.98
C ILE A 23 7.66 5.21 -27.45
N GLU A 24 8.62 5.97 -26.88
CA GLU A 24 8.88 5.96 -25.44
C GLU A 24 7.64 6.33 -24.60
N ARG A 25 6.84 7.27 -25.10
CA ARG A 25 5.62 7.73 -24.42
C ARG A 25 4.51 6.67 -24.38
N HIS A 26 4.43 5.81 -25.39
CA HIS A 26 3.38 4.80 -25.51
C HIS A 26 3.78 3.43 -24.92
N LEU A 27 5.04 3.25 -24.53
CA LEU A 27 5.56 2.04 -23.87
C LEU A 27 5.06 1.92 -22.41
N ARG A 28 4.29 0.86 -22.11
CA ARG A 28 3.71 0.55 -20.80
C ARG A 28 4.58 -0.38 -19.94
N VAL A 29 5.88 -0.13 -19.92
CA VAL A 29 6.88 -1.00 -19.25
C VAL A 29 7.64 -0.29 -18.14
N ASP A 30 8.30 -1.06 -17.28
CA ASP A 30 9.17 -0.51 -16.23
C ASP A 30 10.38 0.24 -16.82
N ARG A 31 10.99 1.11 -16.02
CA ARG A 31 12.09 1.98 -16.48
C ARG A 31 13.29 1.20 -17.05
N LYS A 32 13.61 0.02 -16.51
CA LYS A 32 14.77 -0.76 -16.95
C LYS A 32 14.48 -1.41 -18.30
N THR A 33 13.29 -1.99 -18.46
CA THR A 33 12.84 -2.59 -19.73
C THR A 33 12.68 -1.53 -20.82
N ARG A 34 12.14 -0.35 -20.48
CA ARG A 34 12.06 0.80 -21.39
C ARG A 34 13.42 1.19 -21.95
N VAL A 35 14.42 1.38 -21.08
CA VAL A 35 15.77 1.75 -21.53
C VAL A 35 16.35 0.65 -22.43
N ARG A 36 16.11 -0.63 -22.13
CA ARG A 36 16.58 -1.74 -22.96
C ARG A 36 16.00 -1.69 -24.37
N ILE A 37 14.67 -1.58 -24.48
CA ILE A 37 13.96 -1.49 -25.77
C ILE A 37 14.46 -0.28 -26.55
N MET A 38 14.55 0.88 -25.90
CA MET A 38 14.99 2.11 -26.55
C MET A 38 16.47 2.04 -26.99
N THR A 39 17.33 1.34 -26.25
CA THR A 39 18.73 1.09 -26.62
C THR A 39 18.86 0.10 -27.77
N GLU A 40 18.03 -0.94 -27.81
CA GLU A 40 18.00 -1.92 -28.90
C GLU A 40 17.49 -1.30 -30.20
N LEU A 41 16.39 -0.55 -30.15
CA LEU A 41 15.87 0.20 -31.29
C LEU A 41 16.89 1.23 -31.80
N ALA A 42 17.57 1.93 -30.88
CA ALA A 42 18.70 2.80 -31.19
C ALA A 42 19.79 2.08 -31.99
N SER A 43 20.18 0.88 -31.56
CA SER A 43 21.19 0.08 -32.23
C SER A 43 20.75 -0.37 -33.62
N ASP A 44 19.47 -0.74 -33.78
CA ASP A 44 18.91 -1.14 -35.09
C ASP A 44 18.95 0.02 -36.09
N PHE A 45 18.54 1.22 -35.66
CA PHE A 45 18.65 2.44 -36.48
C PHE A 45 20.11 2.73 -36.89
N GLN A 46 21.08 2.55 -36.00
CA GLN A 46 22.50 2.73 -36.35
C GLN A 46 22.95 1.71 -37.40
N SER A 47 22.62 0.43 -37.21
CA SER A 47 23.02 -0.63 -38.13
C SER A 47 22.44 -0.42 -39.53
N ARG A 48 21.15 -0.07 -39.63
CA ARG A 48 20.48 0.22 -40.90
C ARG A 48 21.06 1.44 -41.62
N ARG A 49 21.46 2.46 -40.84
CA ARG A 49 22.13 3.63 -41.39
C ARG A 49 23.54 3.33 -41.91
N GLU A 50 24.30 2.47 -41.22
CA GLU A 50 25.60 2.00 -41.70
C GLU A 50 25.47 1.19 -43.00
N ASN A 51 24.33 0.51 -43.20
CA ASN A 51 23.97 -0.14 -44.45
C ASN A 51 23.48 0.82 -45.56
N GLY A 52 23.47 2.13 -45.30
CA GLY A 52 23.11 3.17 -46.27
C GLY A 52 21.61 3.45 -46.40
N GLN A 53 20.75 2.92 -45.52
CA GLN A 53 19.32 3.29 -45.50
C GLN A 53 19.14 4.70 -44.90
N SER A 54 18.21 5.47 -45.45
CA SER A 54 17.83 6.77 -44.89
C SER A 54 16.95 6.60 -43.65
N ASP A 55 17.05 7.55 -42.72
CA ASP A 55 16.27 7.55 -41.48
C ASP A 55 14.75 7.54 -41.76
N GLU A 56 14.30 8.21 -42.82
CA GLU A 56 12.90 8.23 -43.24
C GLU A 56 12.41 6.87 -43.77
N ALA A 57 13.26 6.14 -44.51
CA ALA A 57 12.92 4.81 -45.00
C ALA A 57 12.80 3.82 -43.84
N ILE A 58 13.70 3.92 -42.85
CA ILE A 58 13.65 3.08 -41.64
C ILE A 58 12.35 3.34 -40.86
N MET A 59 11.96 4.61 -40.68
CA MET A 59 10.69 4.95 -40.00
C MET A 59 9.46 4.45 -40.78
N GLN A 60 9.48 4.50 -42.12
CA GLN A 60 8.38 3.97 -42.93
C GLN A 60 8.27 2.45 -42.84
N GLU A 61 9.40 1.75 -42.78
CA GLU A 61 9.44 0.28 -42.66
C GLU A 61 8.98 -0.19 -41.28
N LEU A 62 9.36 0.53 -40.22
CA LEU A 62 8.92 0.25 -38.85
C LEU A 62 7.45 0.57 -38.60
N GLY A 63 6.83 1.43 -39.41
CA GLY A 63 5.43 1.82 -39.25
C GLY A 63 5.23 2.99 -38.30
N SER A 64 4.01 3.12 -37.75
CA SER A 64 3.72 4.23 -36.84
C SER A 64 4.34 4.01 -35.44
N PRO A 65 4.75 5.07 -34.73
CA PRO A 65 5.27 4.96 -33.36
C PRO A 65 4.30 4.24 -32.41
N GLU A 66 3.00 4.41 -32.65
CA GLU A 66 1.93 3.84 -31.82
C GLU A 66 1.79 2.33 -32.07
N GLU A 67 1.86 1.88 -33.32
CA GLU A 67 1.84 0.46 -33.68
C GLU A 67 3.06 -0.27 -33.11
N VAL A 68 4.27 0.30 -33.28
CA VAL A 68 5.50 -0.29 -32.72
C VAL A 68 5.41 -0.40 -31.20
N ALA A 69 4.95 0.65 -30.52
CA ALA A 69 4.76 0.60 -29.08
C ALA A 69 3.66 -0.40 -28.67
N ALA A 70 2.59 -0.53 -29.45
CA ALA A 70 1.52 -1.49 -29.20
C ALA A 70 2.00 -2.93 -29.37
N GLU A 71 2.85 -3.22 -30.35
CA GLU A 71 3.48 -4.53 -30.53
C GLU A 71 4.37 -4.90 -29.35
N PHE A 72 5.24 -3.98 -28.89
CA PHE A 72 6.04 -4.19 -27.69
C PHE A 72 5.18 -4.37 -26.43
N ASN A 73 4.11 -3.57 -26.30
CA ASN A 73 3.18 -3.71 -25.18
C ASN A 73 2.46 -5.05 -25.23
N ALA A 74 2.00 -5.51 -26.39
CA ALA A 74 1.30 -6.79 -26.55
C ALA A 74 2.24 -7.99 -26.28
N ALA A 75 3.46 -7.94 -26.80
CA ALA A 75 4.48 -8.96 -26.57
C ALA A 75 4.88 -9.08 -25.09
N LEU A 76 4.84 -7.95 -24.35
CA LEU A 76 5.22 -7.91 -22.94
C LEU A 76 4.03 -8.03 -21.98
N ASP A 77 2.81 -7.71 -22.40
CA ASP A 77 1.60 -7.86 -21.58
C ASP A 77 1.36 -9.33 -21.22
N ASP A 78 1.75 -10.27 -22.09
CA ASP A 78 1.67 -11.71 -21.82
C ASP A 78 2.69 -12.18 -20.75
N GLU A 79 3.84 -11.49 -20.61
CA GLU A 79 4.89 -11.86 -19.65
C GLU A 79 4.94 -11.02 -18.36
N THR A 80 4.50 -9.74 -18.38
CA THR A 80 4.90 -8.78 -17.34
C THR A 80 3.79 -8.06 -16.57
N ILE A 81 2.53 -8.05 -17.02
CA ILE A 81 1.45 -7.35 -16.28
C ILE A 81 0.54 -8.36 -15.59
N GLN A 82 1.01 -8.93 -14.47
CA GLN A 82 0.06 -9.54 -13.53
C GLN A 82 -0.79 -8.43 -12.90
N PRO A 83 -2.13 -8.47 -13.03
CA PRO A 83 -3.00 -7.43 -12.49
C PRO A 83 -2.79 -7.32 -10.97
N VAL A 84 -2.55 -6.09 -10.50
CA VAL A 84 -2.45 -5.81 -9.06
C VAL A 84 -3.77 -6.22 -8.42
N SER A 85 -3.75 -7.22 -7.54
CA SER A 85 -4.99 -7.81 -7.04
C SER A 85 -5.84 -6.77 -6.28
N HIS A 86 -7.12 -6.69 -6.67
CA HIS A 86 -8.09 -5.70 -6.18
C HIS A 86 -8.37 -5.83 -4.67
N TRP A 87 -8.02 -6.95 -4.06
CA TRP A 87 -8.15 -7.19 -2.61
C TRP A 87 -7.39 -6.20 -1.74
N ARG A 88 -6.40 -5.47 -2.27
CA ARG A 88 -5.76 -4.35 -1.56
C ARG A 88 -6.75 -3.30 -1.09
N TRP A 89 -7.75 -3.02 -1.93
CA TRP A 89 -8.75 -2.00 -1.66
C TRP A 89 -9.76 -2.44 -0.60
N ALA A 90 -9.97 -3.76 -0.43
CA ALA A 90 -10.82 -4.27 0.64
C ALA A 90 -10.31 -3.83 2.02
N PHE A 91 -9.00 -3.81 2.25
CA PHE A 91 -8.41 -3.32 3.51
C PHE A 91 -8.54 -1.81 3.70
N VAL A 92 -8.54 -1.03 2.61
CA VAL A 92 -8.78 0.41 2.65
C VAL A 92 -10.24 0.70 2.98
N VAL A 93 -11.17 0.01 2.32
CA VAL A 93 -12.61 0.10 2.60
C VAL A 93 -12.89 -0.28 4.05
N LEU A 94 -12.25 -1.35 4.54
CA LEU A 94 -12.39 -1.78 5.93
C LEU A 94 -11.85 -0.73 6.91
N ALA A 95 -10.68 -0.14 6.65
CA ALA A 95 -10.13 0.93 7.47
C ALA A 95 -11.04 2.18 7.50
N VAL A 96 -11.56 2.57 6.34
CA VAL A 96 -12.51 3.69 6.22
C VAL A 96 -13.79 3.39 6.99
N LEU A 97 -14.31 2.17 6.93
CA LEU A 97 -15.51 1.76 7.64
C LEU A 97 -15.31 1.82 9.17
N VAL A 98 -14.16 1.37 9.67
CA VAL A 98 -13.83 1.48 11.10
C VAL A 98 -13.72 2.94 11.55
N VAL A 99 -13.08 3.80 10.74
CA VAL A 99 -13.00 5.23 11.04
C VAL A 99 -14.39 5.86 11.02
N ALA A 100 -15.20 5.61 9.99
CA ALA A 100 -16.51 6.24 9.82
C ALA A 100 -17.54 5.81 10.87
N VAL A 101 -17.59 4.52 11.22
CA VAL A 101 -18.59 3.97 12.14
C VAL A 101 -18.21 4.19 13.60
N VAL A 102 -16.91 4.16 13.92
CA VAL A 102 -16.47 4.12 15.32
C VAL A 102 -15.82 5.41 15.79
N LEU A 103 -14.93 5.99 14.98
CA LEU A 103 -14.27 7.27 15.31
C LEU A 103 -15.10 8.49 14.85
N GLY A 104 -15.92 8.32 13.80
CA GLY A 104 -16.76 9.37 13.23
C GLY A 104 -17.74 9.97 14.25
N PRO A 105 -18.54 9.17 14.97
CA PRO A 105 -19.47 9.70 15.98
C PRO A 105 -18.77 10.42 17.13
N ASP A 106 -17.63 9.91 17.60
CA ASP A 106 -16.85 10.55 18.68
C ASP A 106 -16.24 11.87 18.23
N LEU A 107 -15.73 11.94 16.98
CA LEU A 107 -15.19 13.17 16.41
C LEU A 107 -16.28 14.23 16.19
N ILE A 108 -17.46 13.82 15.69
CA ILE A 108 -18.61 14.70 15.53
C ILE A 108 -19.10 15.22 16.89
N ASN A 109 -19.19 14.35 17.90
CA ASN A 109 -19.59 14.76 19.25
C ASN A 109 -18.58 15.71 19.89
N ARG A 110 -17.26 15.47 19.75
CA ARG A 110 -16.23 16.40 20.22
C ARG A 110 -16.29 17.74 19.51
N PHE A 111 -16.48 17.73 18.20
CA PHE A 111 -16.61 18.95 17.40
C PHE A 111 -17.89 19.74 17.73
N ALA A 112 -19.00 19.05 17.97
CA ALA A 112 -20.26 19.64 18.42
C ALA A 112 -20.15 20.20 19.86
N ALA A 113 -19.48 19.48 20.77
CA ALA A 113 -19.25 19.93 22.14
C ALA A 113 -18.36 21.19 22.20
N THR A 114 -17.33 21.28 21.36
CA THR A 114 -16.51 22.50 21.24
C THR A 114 -17.28 23.70 20.70
N GLN A 115 -18.31 23.48 19.87
CA GLN A 115 -19.20 24.56 19.41
C GLN A 115 -20.19 24.98 20.51
N ALA A 116 -20.64 24.05 21.36
CA ALA A 116 -21.55 24.33 22.46
C ALA A 116 -20.92 25.23 23.55
N GLU A 117 -19.60 25.13 23.80
CA GLU A 117 -18.90 26.06 24.71
C GLU A 117 -18.94 27.51 24.23
N SER A 118 -19.04 27.78 22.92
CA SER A 118 -19.18 29.14 22.38
C SER A 118 -20.60 29.71 22.43
N LEU A 119 -21.59 28.91 22.86
CA LEU A 119 -23.01 29.26 22.94
C LEU A 119 -23.56 29.17 24.39
N GLY A 120 -22.67 29.35 25.38
CA GLY A 120 -23.01 29.48 26.79
C GLY A 120 -23.62 30.84 27.16
N VAL A 121 -24.69 31.25 26.48
CA VAL A 121 -25.66 32.23 27.01
C VAL A 121 -27.06 31.70 26.67
N ILE A 122 -27.48 30.68 27.42
CA ILE A 122 -28.87 30.24 27.40
C ILE A 122 -29.66 31.22 28.28
N GLY A 123 -30.77 31.72 27.71
CA GLY A 123 -31.51 32.90 28.14
C GLY A 123 -31.91 32.94 29.62
N GLY A 124 -32.12 34.19 30.07
CA GLY A 124 -32.29 34.57 31.46
C GLY A 124 -33.30 33.73 32.25
N ALA A 125 -32.78 33.10 33.29
CA ALA A 125 -33.53 32.77 34.49
C ALA A 125 -32.82 33.47 35.65
N ASP A 126 -33.55 34.37 36.29
CA ASP A 126 -33.13 35.13 37.45
C ASP A 126 -32.91 34.17 38.64
N GLY A 127 -31.66 34.06 39.12
CA GLY A 127 -31.29 33.27 40.31
C GLY A 127 -29.97 32.49 40.16
N PRO A 128 -29.05 32.54 41.16
CA PRO A 128 -27.73 31.90 41.10
C PRO A 128 -27.86 30.39 41.36
N THR A 129 -28.34 29.65 40.37
CA THR A 129 -28.28 28.19 40.39
C THR A 129 -27.50 27.71 39.17
N ALA A 130 -26.20 27.47 39.37
CA ALA A 130 -25.37 26.83 38.38
C ALA A 130 -25.76 25.35 38.29
N ILE A 131 -26.58 24.99 37.30
CA ILE A 131 -26.84 23.59 36.99
C ILE A 131 -25.63 23.07 36.23
N TYR A 132 -24.74 22.38 36.93
CA TYR A 132 -23.66 21.62 36.31
C TYR A 132 -24.27 20.35 35.70
N VAL A 133 -24.56 20.38 34.41
CA VAL A 133 -24.78 19.16 33.64
C VAL A 133 -23.43 18.45 33.56
N THR A 134 -23.13 17.62 34.55
CA THR A 134 -22.07 16.63 34.43
C THR A 134 -22.55 15.63 33.39
N ALA A 135 -22.25 15.90 32.12
CA ALA A 135 -22.08 14.81 31.17
C ALA A 135 -21.02 13.91 31.80
N GLY A 136 -21.47 12.81 32.45
CA GLY A 136 -20.56 11.77 32.92
C GLY A 136 -19.60 11.45 31.78
N PRO A 137 -18.31 11.19 32.08
CA PRO A 137 -17.26 11.15 31.07
C PRO A 137 -17.81 10.36 29.91
N ALA A 138 -17.98 11.02 28.76
CA ALA A 138 -18.44 10.35 27.56
C ALA A 138 -17.61 9.09 27.52
N ALA A 139 -18.24 7.92 27.53
CA ALA A 139 -17.58 6.64 27.37
C ALA A 139 -17.07 6.56 25.92
N GLY A 140 -16.35 7.59 25.48
CA GLY A 140 -15.66 7.71 24.23
C GLY A 140 -14.57 6.67 24.29
N ILE A 141 -14.75 5.65 23.48
CA ILE A 141 -13.78 4.59 23.29
C ILE A 141 -12.47 5.29 22.92
N SER A 142 -11.46 5.16 23.78
CA SER A 142 -10.18 5.84 23.58
C SER A 142 -9.64 5.54 22.18
N PRO A 143 -9.29 6.55 21.36
CA PRO A 143 -8.81 6.33 19.98
C PRO A 143 -7.61 5.37 19.88
N TRP A 144 -6.84 5.28 20.97
CA TRP A 144 -5.70 4.37 21.14
C TRP A 144 -6.09 2.88 21.02
N VAL A 145 -7.34 2.52 21.31
CA VAL A 145 -7.90 1.16 21.18
C VAL A 145 -7.97 0.71 19.72
N PHE A 146 -8.06 1.65 18.77
CA PHE A 146 -8.13 1.38 17.32
C PHE A 146 -6.78 1.45 16.60
N LEU A 147 -5.72 1.84 17.32
CA LEU A 147 -4.37 1.92 16.76
C LEU A 147 -3.86 0.56 16.21
N PRO A 148 -4.11 -0.60 16.87
CA PRO A 148 -3.80 -1.92 16.31
C PRO A 148 -4.54 -2.22 15.00
N TRP A 149 -5.78 -1.74 14.90
CA TRP A 149 -6.64 -1.90 13.72
C TRP A 149 -6.09 -1.14 12.51
N LEU A 150 -5.71 0.13 12.71
CA LEU A 150 -5.12 0.97 11.67
C LEU A 150 -3.75 0.44 11.23
N LEU A 151 -2.91 0.01 12.18
CA LEU A 151 -1.61 -0.59 11.90
C LEU A 151 -1.74 -1.92 11.14
N GLY A 152 -2.70 -2.76 11.51
CA GLY A 152 -2.99 -4.02 10.81
C GLY A 152 -3.50 -3.80 9.38
N CYS A 153 -4.39 -2.83 9.16
CA CYS A 153 -4.87 -2.48 7.82
C CYS A 153 -3.75 -1.89 6.95
N ALA A 154 -2.93 -0.99 7.50
CA ALA A 154 -1.77 -0.43 6.79
C ALA A 154 -0.75 -1.52 6.43
N ALA A 155 -0.48 -2.45 7.35
CA ALA A 155 0.40 -3.59 7.10
C ALA A 155 -0.12 -4.50 5.98
N ALA A 156 -1.43 -4.74 5.93
CA ALA A 156 -2.07 -5.55 4.89
C ALA A 156 -2.02 -4.87 3.52
N PHE A 157 -2.24 -3.56 3.47
CA PHE A 157 -2.15 -2.77 2.23
C PHE A 157 -0.73 -2.78 1.63
N LEU A 158 0.28 -2.71 2.49
CA LEU A 158 1.69 -2.67 2.09
C LEU A 158 2.28 -4.03 1.70
N LEU A 159 1.51 -5.12 1.77
CA LEU A 159 2.00 -6.45 1.36
C LEU A 159 2.51 -6.41 -0.11
N PRO A 160 3.79 -6.74 -0.35
CA PRO A 160 4.35 -6.73 -1.71
C PRO A 160 3.71 -7.76 -2.63
N ASN A 161 3.15 -8.82 -2.05
CA ASN A 161 2.52 -9.94 -2.77
C ASN A 161 1.36 -9.49 -3.67
N TRP A 162 0.76 -8.34 -3.39
CA TRP A 162 -0.28 -7.75 -4.23
C TRP A 162 0.24 -7.15 -5.54
N ARG A 163 1.51 -6.72 -5.57
CA ARG A 163 2.14 -5.99 -6.69
C ARG A 163 3.03 -6.90 -7.53
N VAL A 164 3.74 -7.81 -6.86
CA VAL A 164 4.61 -8.80 -7.52
C VAL A 164 4.37 -10.13 -6.80
N PRO A 165 3.61 -11.06 -7.40
CA PRO A 165 3.53 -12.41 -6.86
C PRO A 165 4.95 -12.99 -6.84
N HIS A 166 5.36 -13.52 -5.69
CA HIS A 166 6.72 -14.04 -5.44
C HIS A 166 7.84 -13.00 -5.22
N ALA A 167 7.54 -11.72 -4.99
CA ALA A 167 8.56 -10.78 -4.52
C ALA A 167 9.22 -11.32 -3.23
N CYS A 168 10.54 -11.51 -3.21
CA CYS A 168 11.28 -11.95 -2.02
C CYS A 168 11.66 -10.79 -1.08
N LYS A 169 11.59 -9.55 -1.58
CA LYS A 169 12.01 -8.31 -0.93
C LYS A 169 10.81 -7.37 -0.78
N GLY A 170 10.86 -6.46 0.19
CA GLY A 170 9.82 -5.44 0.42
C GLY A 170 8.82 -5.74 1.55
N TYR A 171 8.89 -6.89 2.22
CA TYR A 171 8.01 -7.19 3.37
C TYR A 171 8.37 -6.41 4.65
N GLY A 172 9.49 -5.70 4.67
CA GLY A 172 9.99 -4.99 5.86
C GLY A 172 8.97 -4.05 6.51
N PRO A 173 8.39 -3.09 5.76
CA PRO A 173 7.39 -2.16 6.29
C PRO A 173 6.15 -2.88 6.82
N SER A 174 5.62 -3.87 6.08
CA SER A 174 4.44 -4.65 6.47
C SER A 174 4.67 -5.43 7.78
N LEU A 175 5.85 -6.07 7.94
CA LEU A 175 6.23 -6.79 9.15
C LEU A 175 6.46 -5.86 10.34
N LEU A 176 7.04 -4.68 10.13
CA LEU A 176 7.24 -3.69 11.19
C LEU A 176 5.91 -3.13 11.69
N LEU A 177 5.00 -2.75 10.79
CA LEU A 177 3.69 -2.19 11.13
C LEU A 177 2.79 -3.21 11.84
N SER A 178 2.73 -4.44 11.33
CA SER A 178 1.95 -5.51 11.96
C SER A 178 2.57 -5.96 13.30
N GLY A 179 3.90 -6.04 13.38
CA GLY A 179 4.60 -6.28 14.64
C GLY A 179 4.32 -5.21 15.69
N LEU A 180 4.45 -3.93 15.34
CA LEU A 180 4.16 -2.79 16.21
C LEU A 180 2.69 -2.79 16.68
N GLY A 181 1.76 -3.12 15.79
CA GLY A 181 0.34 -3.25 16.11
C GLY A 181 0.01 -4.43 17.04
N SER A 182 0.89 -5.43 17.14
CA SER A 182 0.73 -6.60 18.03
C SER A 182 1.40 -6.44 19.40
N LEU A 183 2.35 -5.50 19.55
CA LEU A 183 3.02 -5.22 20.82
C LEU A 183 2.10 -4.90 22.00
N PRO A 184 1.05 -4.04 21.87
CA PRO A 184 0.15 -3.78 22.99
C PRO A 184 -0.61 -5.04 23.44
N PHE A 185 -0.89 -5.97 22.52
CA PHE A 185 -1.49 -7.26 22.85
C PHE A 185 -0.52 -8.18 23.58
N LEU A 186 0.74 -8.26 23.15
CA LEU A 186 1.78 -9.04 23.82
C LEU A 186 2.09 -8.52 25.23
N LEU A 187 2.22 -7.20 25.38
CA LEU A 187 2.51 -6.58 26.68
C LEU A 187 1.35 -6.81 27.66
N LEU A 188 0.11 -6.69 27.20
CA LEU A 188 -1.05 -6.96 28.03
C LEU A 188 -1.22 -8.46 28.34
N ALA A 189 -0.91 -9.35 27.38
CA ALA A 189 -0.90 -10.80 27.62
C ALA A 189 0.14 -11.19 28.68
N VAL A 190 1.32 -10.56 28.68
CA VAL A 190 2.35 -10.77 29.71
C VAL A 190 1.88 -10.26 31.08
N LEU A 191 1.28 -9.08 31.13
CA LEU A 191 0.69 -8.55 32.37
C LEU A 191 -0.45 -9.44 32.88
N PHE A 192 -1.29 -9.95 31.97
CA PHE A 192 -2.39 -10.88 32.26
C PHE A 192 -1.89 -12.22 32.82
N VAL A 193 -0.86 -12.82 32.21
CA VAL A 193 -0.23 -14.05 32.73
C VAL A 193 0.39 -13.82 34.11
N GLY A 194 0.91 -12.62 34.37
CA GLY A 194 1.47 -12.24 35.67
C GLY A 194 0.42 -12.06 36.78
N THR A 195 -0.81 -11.65 36.45
CA THR A 195 -1.87 -11.36 37.43
C THR A 195 -2.91 -12.47 37.58
N CYS A 196 -3.08 -13.34 36.59
CA CYS A 196 -4.17 -14.32 36.52
C CYS A 196 -3.81 -15.75 36.95
N LEU A 197 -2.58 -15.99 37.45
CA LEU A 197 -2.18 -17.31 37.94
C LEU A 197 -3.08 -17.93 39.04
N PRO A 198 -3.85 -17.17 39.86
CA PRO A 198 -4.66 -17.79 40.92
C PRO A 198 -6.19 -17.88 40.72
N HIS A 199 -6.82 -17.34 39.67
CA HIS A 199 -8.30 -17.32 39.55
C HIS A 199 -8.81 -17.65 38.14
N PHE A 200 -8.92 -18.94 37.82
CA PHE A 200 -9.29 -19.44 36.48
C PHE A 200 -10.78 -19.25 36.10
N ASP A 201 -11.67 -18.97 37.04
CA ASP A 201 -13.12 -18.98 36.77
C ASP A 201 -13.67 -17.65 36.23
N GLU A 202 -12.99 -16.51 36.44
CA GLU A 202 -13.37 -15.20 35.84
C GLU A 202 -12.80 -14.98 34.42
N LEU A 203 -12.07 -15.98 33.91
CA LEU A 203 -11.10 -15.86 32.83
C LEU A 203 -11.75 -15.75 31.44
N LEU A 204 -12.95 -16.31 31.26
CA LEU A 204 -13.70 -16.21 30.00
C LEU A 204 -14.37 -14.84 29.81
N TYR A 205 -14.64 -14.12 30.91
CA TYR A 205 -15.35 -12.84 30.93
C TYR A 205 -14.42 -11.63 31.00
N ALA A 206 -13.22 -11.78 31.58
CA ALA A 206 -12.27 -10.68 31.74
C ALA A 206 -11.55 -10.27 30.44
N ILE A 207 -11.34 -11.21 29.51
CA ILE A 207 -10.58 -10.95 28.26
C ILE A 207 -11.28 -9.92 27.34
N PRO A 208 -12.60 -10.01 27.06
CA PRO A 208 -13.32 -9.01 26.28
C PRO A 208 -13.61 -7.71 27.05
N LEU A 209 -13.48 -7.73 28.37
CA LEU A 209 -13.72 -6.59 29.26
C LEU A 209 -12.46 -5.69 29.39
N LEU A 210 -11.27 -6.30 29.40
CA LEU A 210 -9.97 -5.59 29.47
C LEU A 210 -9.50 -5.05 28.12
N LEU A 211 -9.66 -5.84 27.05
CA LEU A 211 -9.63 -5.31 25.69
C LEU A 211 -11.08 -5.23 25.24
N GLY A 212 -11.68 -4.03 25.26
CA GLY A 212 -12.96 -3.85 24.58
C GLY A 212 -12.90 -4.55 23.22
N LEU A 213 -13.90 -5.37 22.90
CA LEU A 213 -13.95 -6.35 21.79
C LEU A 213 -13.22 -5.91 20.50
N SER A 214 -13.27 -4.62 20.18
CA SER A 214 -12.56 -3.96 19.08
C SER A 214 -11.02 -4.04 19.11
N ALA A 215 -10.35 -3.81 20.26
CA ALA A 215 -8.89 -3.87 20.35
C ALA A 215 -8.37 -5.31 20.21
N PHE A 216 -9.12 -6.28 20.73
CA PHE A 216 -8.82 -7.69 20.56
C PHE A 216 -8.89 -8.10 19.08
N CYS A 217 -9.96 -7.71 18.39
CA CYS A 217 -10.10 -7.95 16.94
C CYS A 217 -8.98 -7.26 16.13
N GLY A 218 -8.55 -6.05 16.51
CA GLY A 218 -7.46 -5.34 15.83
C GLY A 218 -6.10 -6.00 16.01
N ALA A 219 -5.82 -6.50 17.21
CA ALA A 219 -4.62 -7.27 17.50
C ALA A 219 -4.60 -8.62 16.77
N LEU A 220 -5.73 -9.32 16.69
CA LEU A 220 -5.82 -10.55 15.89
C LEU A 220 -5.56 -10.27 14.41
N LEU A 221 -6.13 -9.18 13.86
CA LEU A 221 -5.89 -8.79 12.49
C LEU A 221 -4.40 -8.52 12.23
N SER A 222 -3.72 -7.80 13.13
CA SER A 222 -2.28 -7.52 12.98
C SER A 222 -1.44 -8.80 13.03
N VAL A 223 -1.76 -9.75 13.92
CA VAL A 223 -1.11 -11.06 13.99
C VAL A 223 -1.34 -11.89 12.74
N VAL A 224 -2.58 -11.95 12.23
CA VAL A 224 -2.91 -12.69 11.00
C VAL A 224 -2.14 -12.12 9.80
N VAL A 225 -2.09 -10.79 9.67
CA VAL A 225 -1.35 -10.10 8.60
C VAL A 225 0.17 -10.36 8.74
N PHE A 226 0.70 -10.39 9.96
CA PHE A 226 2.10 -10.71 10.21
C PHE A 226 2.44 -12.15 9.79
N CYS A 227 1.61 -13.13 10.19
CA CYS A 227 1.76 -14.53 9.80
C CYS A 227 1.67 -14.71 8.28
N TRP A 228 0.73 -14.01 7.64
CA TRP A 228 0.58 -14.03 6.19
C TRP A 228 1.80 -13.45 5.47
N ALA A 229 2.34 -12.32 5.95
CA ALA A 229 3.55 -11.72 5.42
C ALA A 229 4.76 -12.68 5.52
N LEU A 230 4.92 -13.36 6.66
CA LEU A 230 5.99 -14.35 6.85
C LEU A 230 5.83 -15.57 5.94
N TRP A 231 4.62 -16.10 5.82
CA TRP A 231 4.34 -17.24 4.96
C TRP A 231 4.58 -16.91 3.49
N ALA A 232 4.07 -15.77 3.01
CA ALA A 232 4.28 -15.30 1.65
C ALA A 232 5.78 -15.09 1.34
N ARG A 233 6.53 -14.49 2.28
CA ARG A 233 7.99 -14.33 2.16
C ARG A 233 8.73 -15.66 2.10
N ARG A 234 8.33 -16.66 2.91
CA ARG A 234 8.94 -18.01 2.89
C ARG A 234 8.65 -18.73 1.57
N ARG A 235 7.42 -18.64 1.07
CA ARG A 235 7.01 -19.24 -0.21
C ARG A 235 7.80 -18.64 -1.38
N ALA A 236 7.91 -17.32 -1.43
CA ALA A 236 8.70 -16.60 -2.43
C ALA A 236 10.19 -17.01 -2.43
N LYS A 237 10.79 -17.17 -1.24
CA LYS A 237 12.17 -17.65 -1.12
C LYS A 237 12.36 -19.07 -1.64
N LYS A 238 11.40 -19.97 -1.39
CA LYS A 238 11.44 -21.35 -1.90
C LYS A 238 11.40 -21.38 -3.44
N THR A 239 10.49 -20.62 -4.05
CA THR A 239 10.39 -20.53 -5.52
C THR A 239 11.64 -19.91 -6.16
N ALA A 240 12.21 -18.87 -5.54
CA ALA A 240 13.45 -18.26 -6.01
C ALA A 240 14.65 -19.24 -5.94
N LYS A 241 14.74 -20.05 -4.87
CA LYS A 241 15.79 -21.06 -4.74
C LYS A 241 15.67 -22.16 -5.82
N GLN A 242 14.46 -22.65 -6.07
CA GLN A 242 14.19 -23.67 -7.09
C GLN A 242 14.49 -23.18 -8.52
N SER A 243 14.24 -21.89 -8.82
CA SER A 243 14.61 -21.31 -10.12
C SER A 243 16.12 -21.21 -10.33
N ASN A 244 16.89 -21.07 -9.25
CA ASN A 244 18.34 -20.89 -9.31
C ASN A 244 19.09 -22.24 -9.36
N GLU A 245 18.49 -23.32 -8.85
CA GLU A 245 19.02 -24.70 -8.95
C GLU A 245 18.75 -25.35 -10.32
N LYS A 246 17.80 -24.81 -11.11
CA LYS A 246 17.47 -25.27 -12.48
C LYS A 246 18.26 -24.56 -13.58
N LYS A 247 19.15 -23.62 -13.23
CA LYS A 247 19.92 -22.79 -14.15
C LYS A 247 21.40 -23.17 -14.08
#